data_AF-A0A520KDP0-F1
#
_entry.id   AF-A0A520KDP0-F1
#
_cell.length_a   1.000
_cell.length_b   1.000
_cell.length_c   1.000
_cell.angle_alpha   90.00
_cell.angle_beta   90.00
_cell.angle_gamma   90.00
#
_symmetry.space_group_name_H-M   'P 1'
#
loop_
_entity.id
_entity.type
_entity.pdbx_description
1 polymer ?
#
loop_
_entity_poly.entity_id
_entity_poly.type
_entity_poly.pdbx_seq_one_letter_code
_entity_poly.pdbx_strand_id
1 'polypeptide(L)'
;MSLISEVNGFLDNVRYEYPSSCSGLPDFFESLHTNYERLRSYKDEMEFYGFRNPYYVIKGVRDSWKDPFFRQTATKKKITFDRIQYSLAAHRIALAHATEAIEVHNGKRRITGEQAFLNASEGEIGCNPDGVYNLSVLPYLPYRGEYMLLLSNLPKRDRYTYRKIVGALGQGKADRPHTRPIRPSRPASSRTIPTVPLGSEFESLLSKKAPRSDAAERSSRHHDGLIIDKYVRKCVGIGYAQLSYGEFIHDLLNYYLKKSRYERERYTSIFPGISVDAPLHLFGKFSRSIEKKEELEGKLEDLKIHEKTTVIGAVAYYLVSNDEQGTAEMFNMPFSIVSRALERFRTLGIVEGKQLISKRTRDFLDYLKAER
;
A
#
# COMPACT_ATOMS: atom_id res chain seq x y z
N MET A 1 33.61 7.90 -15.28
CA MET A 1 33.17 6.56 -14.82
C MET A 1 31.85 6.21 -15.50
N SER A 2 31.51 4.93 -15.67
CA SER A 2 30.20 4.57 -16.26
C SER A 2 29.09 4.86 -15.25
N LEU A 3 27.97 5.45 -15.68
CA LEU A 3 26.79 5.66 -14.81
C LEU A 3 26.38 4.38 -14.08
N ILE A 4 26.52 3.22 -14.72
CA ILE A 4 26.26 1.91 -14.11
C ILE A 4 27.19 1.63 -12.93
N SER A 5 28.49 1.92 -13.05
CA SER A 5 29.45 1.66 -11.96
C SER A 5 29.24 2.63 -10.79
N GLU A 6 28.94 3.88 -11.10
CA GLU A 6 28.66 4.90 -10.08
C GLU A 6 27.42 4.54 -9.27
N VAL A 7 26.30 4.21 -9.93
CA VAL A 7 25.06 3.87 -9.25
C VAL A 7 25.19 2.59 -8.44
N ASN A 8 25.83 1.55 -8.98
CA ASN A 8 26.05 0.33 -8.20
C ASN A 8 26.96 0.58 -6.99
N GLY A 9 28.03 1.35 -7.16
CA GLY A 9 28.90 1.74 -6.05
C GLY A 9 28.16 2.53 -4.97
N PHE A 10 27.26 3.44 -5.36
CA PHE A 10 26.39 4.13 -4.39
C PHE A 10 25.48 3.14 -3.65
N LEU A 11 24.75 2.30 -4.39
CA LEU A 11 23.81 1.32 -3.81
C LEU A 11 24.47 0.31 -2.89
N ASP A 12 25.70 -0.12 -3.19
CA ASP A 12 26.46 -1.07 -2.35
C ASP A 12 26.89 -0.46 -1.01
N ASN A 13 27.05 0.87 -0.97
CA ASN A 13 27.47 1.62 0.22
C ASN A 13 26.30 2.06 1.11
N VAL A 14 25.05 1.96 0.64
CA VAL A 14 23.88 2.29 1.46
C VAL A 14 23.81 1.36 2.68
N ARG A 15 23.82 1.97 3.86
CA ARG A 15 23.72 1.33 5.18
C ARG A 15 22.96 2.27 6.10
N TYR A 16 22.14 1.69 6.97
CA TYR A 16 21.35 2.42 7.96
C TYR A 16 21.50 1.77 9.32
N GLU A 17 21.42 2.59 10.35
CA GLU A 17 21.17 2.15 11.72
C GLU A 17 19.66 2.22 11.95
N TYR A 18 19.05 1.09 12.31
CA TYR A 18 17.60 0.97 12.38
C TYR A 18 17.10 1.40 13.76
N PRO A 19 16.20 2.40 13.84
CA PRO A 19 15.69 2.86 15.12
C PRO A 19 14.79 1.81 15.76
N SER A 20 15.07 1.47 17.01
CA SER A 20 14.18 0.63 17.84
C SER A 20 13.10 1.47 18.55
N SER A 21 13.30 2.78 18.66
CA SER A 21 12.43 3.75 19.32
C SER A 21 12.24 5.01 18.46
N CYS A 22 11.18 5.77 18.71
CA CYS A 22 10.88 6.99 17.94
C CYS A 22 11.92 8.10 18.11
N SER A 23 12.73 8.08 19.17
CA SER A 23 13.80 9.05 19.41
C SER A 23 14.90 9.02 18.35
N GLY A 24 15.19 7.86 17.75
CA GLY A 24 16.19 7.73 16.68
C GLY A 24 15.64 7.94 15.26
N LEU A 25 14.35 8.26 15.13
CA LEU A 25 13.73 8.47 13.81
C LEU A 25 14.27 9.68 13.04
N PRO A 26 14.62 10.84 13.66
CA PRO A 26 15.08 12.00 12.91
C PRO A 26 16.35 11.73 12.10
N ASP A 27 17.40 11.18 12.74
CA ASP A 27 18.68 10.88 12.07
C ASP A 27 18.50 9.82 10.97
N PHE A 28 17.67 8.81 11.24
CA PHE A 28 17.31 7.81 10.25
C PHE A 28 16.55 8.44 9.07
N PHE A 29 15.59 9.33 9.33
CA PHE A 29 14.80 10.00 8.30
C PHE A 29 15.66 10.90 7.42
N GLU A 30 16.55 11.70 8.00
CA GLU A 30 17.44 12.59 7.25
C GLU A 30 18.36 11.80 6.31
N SER A 31 19.06 10.78 6.84
CA SER A 31 19.93 9.92 6.04
C SER A 31 19.18 9.22 4.91
N LEU A 32 17.94 8.78 5.18
CA LEU A 32 17.11 8.08 4.22
C LEU A 32 16.56 9.02 3.14
N HIS A 33 16.15 10.23 3.52
CA HIS A 33 15.66 11.25 2.61
C HIS A 33 16.77 11.74 1.65
N THR A 34 17.97 11.99 2.17
CA THR A 34 19.13 12.38 1.33
C THR A 34 19.49 11.30 0.33
N ASN A 35 19.50 10.03 0.74
CA ASN A 35 19.73 8.91 -0.18
C ASN A 35 18.59 8.74 -1.19
N TYR A 36 17.33 8.96 -0.78
CA TYR A 36 16.17 8.90 -1.66
C TYR A 36 16.23 9.95 -2.79
N GLU A 37 16.55 11.20 -2.48
CA GLU A 37 16.68 12.26 -3.49
C GLU A 37 17.83 11.99 -4.46
N ARG A 38 18.95 11.43 -3.97
CA ARG A 38 20.04 11.00 -4.84
C ARG A 38 19.68 9.82 -5.74
N LEU A 39 18.88 8.87 -5.25
CA LEU A 39 18.37 7.78 -6.09
C LEU A 39 17.39 8.27 -7.14
N ARG A 40 16.62 9.31 -6.83
CA ARG A 40 15.69 9.96 -7.75
C ARG A 40 16.45 10.63 -8.89
N SER A 41 17.52 11.38 -8.60
CA SER A 41 18.37 11.98 -9.64
C SER A 41 18.99 10.91 -10.55
N TYR A 42 19.53 9.82 -9.98
CA TYR A 42 20.06 8.70 -10.78
C TYR A 42 19.00 8.04 -11.65
N LYS A 43 17.77 7.87 -11.14
CA LYS A 43 16.66 7.33 -11.93
C LYS A 43 16.38 8.24 -13.13
N ASP A 44 16.26 9.55 -12.91
CA ASP A 44 15.91 10.50 -13.96
C ASP A 44 17.00 10.56 -15.05
N GLU A 45 18.28 10.56 -14.66
CA GLU A 45 19.42 10.43 -15.58
C GLU A 45 19.37 9.12 -16.38
N MET A 46 19.08 7.99 -15.73
CA MET A 46 19.01 6.70 -16.42
C MET A 46 17.79 6.58 -17.35
N GLU A 47 16.66 7.20 -16.99
CA GLU A 47 15.51 7.32 -17.89
C GLU A 47 15.86 8.15 -19.12
N PHE A 48 16.56 9.28 -18.95
CA PHE A 48 17.08 10.09 -20.05
C PHE A 48 17.97 9.29 -21.02
N TYR A 49 18.86 8.45 -20.48
CA TYR A 49 19.70 7.56 -21.30
C TYR A 49 18.99 6.29 -21.80
N GLY A 50 17.66 6.17 -21.64
CA GLY A 50 16.85 5.10 -22.20
C GLY A 50 16.96 3.75 -21.48
N PHE A 51 17.38 3.73 -20.20
CA PHE A 51 17.55 2.49 -19.44
C PHE A 51 16.23 1.76 -19.14
N ARG A 52 15.09 2.47 -19.20
CA ARG A 52 13.74 1.88 -19.03
C ARG A 52 13.44 0.82 -20.10
N ASN A 53 13.88 1.06 -21.34
CA ASN A 53 13.68 0.15 -22.47
C ASN A 53 15.00 -0.05 -23.23
N PRO A 54 16.01 -0.70 -22.61
CA PRO A 54 17.37 -0.73 -23.15
C PRO A 54 17.50 -1.59 -24.41
N TYR A 55 16.47 -2.41 -24.70
CA TYR A 55 16.38 -3.24 -25.91
C TYR A 55 15.72 -2.53 -27.10
N TYR A 56 15.15 -1.34 -26.92
CA TYR A 56 14.47 -0.63 -28.02
C TYR A 56 15.45 -0.28 -29.16
N VAL A 57 16.66 0.15 -28.81
CA VAL A 57 17.75 0.44 -29.75
C VAL A 57 18.12 -0.80 -30.60
N ILE A 58 17.98 -1.99 -30.04
CA ILE A 58 18.32 -3.27 -30.68
C ILE A 58 17.24 -3.70 -31.69
N LYS A 59 15.98 -3.25 -31.54
CA LYS A 59 14.89 -3.65 -32.45
C LYS A 59 14.98 -3.00 -33.83
N GLY A 60 15.66 -1.86 -33.97
CA GLY A 60 15.78 -1.11 -35.23
C GLY A 60 16.94 -1.55 -36.13
N VAL A 61 17.90 -2.32 -35.62
CA VAL A 61 19.12 -2.69 -36.36
C VAL A 61 19.08 -4.19 -36.66
N ARG A 62 18.99 -4.56 -37.96
CA ARG A 62 19.08 -5.96 -38.42
C ARG A 62 20.31 -6.63 -37.80
N ASP A 63 20.15 -7.84 -37.28
CA ASP A 63 21.16 -8.70 -36.66
C ASP A 63 21.82 -8.22 -35.34
N SER A 64 21.60 -6.98 -34.88
CA SER A 64 22.09 -6.51 -33.57
C SER A 64 21.54 -7.30 -32.37
N TRP A 65 20.34 -7.89 -32.51
CA TRP A 65 19.79 -8.81 -31.51
C TRP A 65 20.61 -10.11 -31.40
N LYS A 66 21.39 -10.51 -32.41
CA LYS A 66 22.21 -11.73 -32.35
C LYS A 66 23.56 -11.49 -31.67
N ASP A 67 23.99 -10.24 -31.55
CA ASP A 67 25.26 -9.89 -30.91
C ASP A 67 25.18 -10.03 -29.37
N PRO A 68 26.00 -10.92 -28.77
CA PRO A 68 26.07 -11.09 -27.33
C PRO A 68 26.43 -9.80 -26.57
N PHE A 69 27.24 -8.91 -27.16
CA PHE A 69 27.72 -7.69 -26.50
C PHE A 69 26.58 -6.70 -26.23
N PHE A 70 25.72 -6.45 -27.23
CA PHE A 70 24.54 -5.60 -27.07
C PHE A 70 23.54 -6.18 -26.06
N ARG A 71 23.34 -7.50 -26.05
CA ARG A 71 22.48 -8.17 -25.07
C ARG A 71 23.01 -8.03 -23.65
N GLN A 72 24.30 -8.26 -23.44
CA GLN A 72 24.92 -8.14 -22.12
C GLN A 72 24.81 -6.69 -21.62
N THR A 73 25.08 -5.71 -22.47
CA THR A 73 24.98 -4.29 -22.13
C THR A 73 23.53 -3.89 -21.80
N ALA A 74 22.56 -4.27 -22.62
CA ALA A 74 21.14 -4.00 -22.36
C ALA A 74 20.65 -4.70 -21.08
N THR A 75 21.14 -5.90 -20.80
CA THR A 75 20.85 -6.64 -19.57
C THR A 75 21.40 -5.91 -18.34
N LYS A 76 22.67 -5.47 -18.38
CA LYS A 76 23.29 -4.67 -17.30
C LYS A 76 22.52 -3.37 -17.04
N LYS A 77 22.11 -2.66 -18.10
CA LYS A 77 21.27 -1.45 -18.00
C LYS A 77 19.94 -1.77 -17.31
N LYS A 78 19.23 -2.82 -17.77
CA LYS A 78 17.95 -3.23 -17.19
C LYS A 78 18.07 -3.63 -15.72
N ILE A 79 19.06 -4.45 -15.37
CA ILE A 79 19.29 -4.90 -13.98
C ILE A 79 19.56 -3.71 -13.07
N THR A 80 20.44 -2.79 -13.49
CA THR A 80 20.77 -1.59 -12.69
C THR A 80 19.55 -0.69 -12.52
N PHE A 81 18.76 -0.50 -13.58
CA PHE A 81 17.52 0.28 -13.51
C PHE A 81 16.48 -0.37 -12.58
N ASP A 82 16.24 -1.68 -12.72
CA ASP A 82 15.36 -2.43 -11.83
C ASP A 82 15.84 -2.30 -10.37
N ARG A 83 17.16 -2.40 -10.12
CA ARG A 83 17.77 -2.26 -8.79
C ARG A 83 17.44 -0.91 -8.14
N ILE A 84 17.55 0.20 -8.87
CA ILE A 84 17.16 1.54 -8.39
C ILE A 84 15.66 1.59 -8.09
N GLN A 85 14.81 1.01 -8.93
CA GLN A 85 13.36 1.03 -8.70
C GLN A 85 12.97 0.29 -7.41
N TYR A 86 13.61 -0.86 -7.12
CA TYR A 86 13.42 -1.55 -5.84
C TYR A 86 13.96 -0.73 -4.65
N SER A 87 15.13 -0.12 -4.82
CA SER A 87 15.72 0.76 -3.80
C SER A 87 14.81 1.95 -3.50
N LEU A 88 14.34 2.69 -4.50
CA LEU A 88 13.39 3.79 -4.36
C LEU A 88 12.09 3.34 -3.69
N ALA A 89 11.55 2.18 -4.09
CA ALA A 89 10.35 1.63 -3.46
C ALA A 89 10.58 1.31 -1.97
N ALA A 90 11.72 0.73 -1.60
CA ALA A 90 12.08 0.46 -0.22
C ALA A 90 12.21 1.75 0.60
N HIS A 91 12.87 2.78 0.06
CA HIS A 91 13.01 4.08 0.73
C HIS A 91 11.66 4.76 0.92
N ARG A 92 10.77 4.74 -0.08
CA ARG A 92 9.40 5.29 0.04
C ARG A 92 8.59 4.62 1.13
N ILE A 93 8.65 3.29 1.23
CA ILE A 93 7.97 2.53 2.30
C ILE A 93 8.54 2.94 3.66
N ALA A 94 9.86 3.02 3.78
CA ALA A 94 10.52 3.40 5.03
C ALA A 94 10.22 4.85 5.45
N LEU A 95 10.24 5.80 4.52
CA LEU A 95 9.82 7.19 4.77
C LEU A 95 8.39 7.24 5.28
N ALA A 96 7.46 6.51 4.64
CA ALA A 96 6.06 6.48 5.06
C ALA A 96 5.87 5.90 6.46
N HIS A 97 6.64 4.87 6.83
CA HIS A 97 6.64 4.36 8.20
C HIS A 97 7.20 5.38 9.20
N ALA A 98 8.29 6.07 8.86
CA ALA A 98 8.91 7.06 9.73
C ALA A 98 8.00 8.29 9.95
N THR A 99 7.37 8.79 8.89
CA THR A 99 6.45 9.95 8.96
C THR A 99 5.18 9.64 9.74
N GLU A 100 4.64 8.42 9.63
CA GLU A 100 3.48 8.00 10.42
C GLU A 100 3.84 7.74 11.89
N ALA A 101 5.08 7.34 12.18
CA ALA A 101 5.54 7.01 13.53
C ALA A 101 5.84 8.21 14.42
N ILE A 102 6.36 9.30 13.84
CA ILE A 102 6.85 10.43 14.63
C ILE A 102 5.73 11.36 15.12
N GLU A 103 5.82 11.73 16.40
CA GLU A 103 5.07 12.84 16.99
C GLU A 103 6.08 13.74 17.72
N VAL A 104 5.95 15.05 17.58
CA VAL A 104 6.73 16.02 18.36
C VAL A 104 5.80 16.85 19.22
N HIS A 105 6.09 16.88 20.52
CA HIS A 105 5.40 17.68 21.50
C HIS A 105 6.15 19.00 21.72
N ASN A 106 5.52 20.10 21.29
CA ASN A 106 5.97 21.44 21.62
C ASN A 106 4.96 22.08 22.59
N GLY A 107 5.13 21.80 23.88
CA GLY A 107 4.19 22.17 24.94
C GLY A 107 2.83 21.48 24.76
N LYS A 108 1.79 22.25 24.42
CA LYS A 108 0.41 21.75 24.19
C LYS A 108 0.14 21.32 22.75
N ARG A 109 1.02 21.68 21.80
CA ARG A 109 0.83 21.37 20.39
C ARG A 109 1.49 20.03 20.06
N ARG A 110 0.74 19.22 19.31
CA ARG A 110 1.19 17.94 18.75
C ARG A 110 1.42 18.14 17.27
N ILE A 111 2.64 17.89 16.81
CA ILE A 111 3.02 18.00 15.41
C ILE A 111 3.36 16.60 14.93
N THR A 112 2.79 16.19 13.79
CA THR A 112 2.95 14.85 13.21
C THR A 112 3.38 14.95 11.75
N GLY A 113 3.89 13.85 11.19
CA GLY A 113 4.28 13.79 9.78
C GLY A 113 5.60 14.50 9.49
N GLU A 114 5.78 14.97 8.26
CA GLU A 114 7.04 15.61 7.82
C GLU A 114 7.39 16.87 8.63
N GLN A 115 6.37 17.62 9.06
CA GLN A 115 6.57 18.80 9.90
C GLN A 115 7.17 18.46 11.27
N ALA A 116 6.98 17.24 11.77
CA ALA A 116 7.55 16.82 13.03
C ALA A 116 9.09 16.74 12.93
N PHE A 117 9.63 16.30 11.79
CA PHE A 117 11.08 16.25 11.58
C PHE A 117 11.73 17.63 11.57
N LEU A 118 11.04 18.64 11.04
CA LEU A 118 11.54 20.03 11.04
C LEU A 118 11.58 20.64 12.44
N ASN A 119 10.69 20.21 13.33
CA ASN A 119 10.57 20.73 14.70
C ASN A 119 11.22 19.78 15.73
N ALA A 120 11.92 18.72 15.28
CA ALA A 120 12.47 17.69 16.16
C ALA A 120 13.54 18.22 17.12
N SER A 121 14.22 19.32 16.76
CA SER A 121 15.21 20.00 17.60
C SER A 121 14.59 20.84 18.71
N GLU A 122 13.32 21.22 18.60
CA GLU A 122 12.66 22.18 19.49
C GLU A 122 11.68 21.53 20.49
N GLY A 123 11.36 20.25 20.32
CA GLY A 123 10.33 19.56 21.11
C GLY A 123 10.72 18.15 21.55
N GLU A 124 9.89 17.58 22.43
CA GLU A 124 10.05 16.18 22.88
C GLU A 124 9.53 15.23 21.81
N ILE A 125 10.38 14.29 21.37
CA ILE A 125 10.04 13.30 20.36
C ILE A 125 9.31 12.13 21.01
N GLY A 126 8.11 11.83 20.50
CA GLY A 126 7.28 10.71 20.88
C GLY A 126 6.87 9.84 19.70
N CYS A 127 6.12 8.79 20.00
CA CYS A 127 5.50 7.92 19.01
C CYS A 127 4.02 8.28 18.84
N ASN A 128 3.58 8.46 17.60
CA ASN A 128 2.21 8.83 17.28
C ASN A 128 1.22 7.67 17.56
N PRO A 129 0.29 7.78 18.52
CA PRO A 129 -0.65 6.71 18.84
C PRO A 129 -1.71 6.49 17.74
N ASP A 130 -2.06 7.55 17.02
CA ASP A 130 -3.05 7.52 15.93
C ASP A 130 -2.42 7.06 14.60
N GLY A 131 -1.09 6.99 14.53
CA GLY A 131 -0.32 6.57 13.36
C GLY A 131 -0.47 5.09 13.04
N VAL A 132 -0.28 4.74 11.76
CA VAL A 132 -0.18 3.35 11.31
C VAL A 132 1.24 3.12 10.83
N TYR A 133 2.06 2.45 11.64
CA TYR A 133 3.46 2.17 11.32
C TYR A 133 3.95 0.88 11.98
N ASN A 134 5.04 0.34 11.46
CA ASN A 134 5.71 -0.83 12.00
C ASN A 134 7.22 -0.71 11.78
N LEU A 135 7.95 -0.30 12.81
CA LEU A 135 9.41 -0.07 12.72
C LEU A 135 10.18 -1.38 12.52
N SER A 136 9.61 -2.52 12.93
CA SER A 136 10.21 -3.85 12.79
C SER A 136 10.38 -4.28 11.33
N VAL A 137 9.64 -3.67 10.40
CA VAL A 137 9.76 -3.93 8.95
C VAL A 137 11.02 -3.31 8.35
N LEU A 138 11.49 -2.19 8.92
CA LEU A 138 12.55 -1.37 8.34
C LEU A 138 13.83 -2.17 8.04
N PRO A 139 14.39 -2.99 8.96
CA PRO A 139 15.62 -3.73 8.70
C PRO A 139 15.57 -4.70 7.51
N TYR A 140 14.36 -5.14 7.14
CA TYR A 140 14.17 -6.18 6.13
C TYR A 140 13.92 -5.63 4.72
N LEU A 141 13.81 -4.32 4.55
CA LEU A 141 13.55 -3.71 3.25
C LEU A 141 14.80 -3.74 2.33
N PRO A 142 14.63 -3.93 1.00
CA PRO A 142 15.75 -4.02 0.06
C PRO A 142 16.32 -2.64 -0.32
N TYR A 143 16.90 -1.90 0.62
CA TYR A 143 17.45 -0.55 0.39
C TYR A 143 18.51 -0.49 -0.72
N ARG A 144 19.28 -1.56 -0.90
CA ARG A 144 20.28 -1.67 -1.98
C ARG A 144 19.69 -2.13 -3.32
N GLY A 145 18.38 -2.36 -3.39
CA GLY A 145 17.72 -2.98 -4.54
C GLY A 145 18.00 -4.48 -4.71
N GLU A 146 18.58 -5.13 -3.70
CA GLU A 146 19.02 -6.54 -3.71
C GLU A 146 17.89 -7.55 -3.42
N TYR A 147 16.67 -7.24 -3.89
CA TYR A 147 15.46 -7.99 -3.56
C TYR A 147 15.55 -9.49 -3.93
N MET A 148 16.21 -9.83 -5.04
CA MET A 148 16.40 -11.22 -5.47
C MET A 148 17.33 -11.99 -4.53
N LEU A 149 18.39 -11.33 -4.04
CA LEU A 149 19.35 -11.93 -3.12
C LEU A 149 18.69 -12.19 -1.76
N LEU A 150 17.94 -11.20 -1.24
CA LEU A 150 17.15 -11.39 -0.02
C LEU A 150 16.15 -12.53 -0.21
N LEU A 151 15.40 -12.55 -1.32
CA LEU A 151 14.43 -13.61 -1.60
C LEU A 151 15.06 -15.00 -1.73
N SER A 152 16.27 -15.12 -2.29
CA SER A 152 16.97 -16.41 -2.38
C SER A 152 17.46 -16.90 -1.02
N ASN A 153 17.84 -15.97 -0.14
CA ASN A 153 18.35 -16.26 1.20
C ASN A 153 17.25 -16.57 2.20
N LEU A 154 15.98 -16.25 1.89
CA LEU A 154 14.84 -16.54 2.76
C LEU A 154 14.61 -18.06 2.95
N PRO A 155 14.29 -18.50 4.18
CA PRO A 155 13.90 -19.88 4.43
C PRO A 155 12.59 -20.23 3.70
N LYS A 156 12.29 -21.53 3.59
CA LYS A 156 11.10 -22.00 2.85
C LYS A 156 9.80 -21.40 3.38
N ARG A 157 9.68 -21.26 4.71
CA ARG A 157 8.52 -20.65 5.39
C ARG A 157 8.31 -19.21 4.92
N ASP A 158 9.34 -18.39 4.99
CA ASP A 158 9.24 -16.96 4.69
C ASP A 158 9.07 -16.71 3.19
N ARG A 159 9.61 -17.59 2.33
CA ARG A 159 9.29 -17.58 0.89
C ARG A 159 7.81 -17.88 0.60
N TYR A 160 7.18 -18.74 1.39
CA TYR A 160 5.74 -18.98 1.29
C TYR A 160 4.95 -17.73 1.73
N THR A 161 5.34 -17.13 2.86
CA THR A 161 4.77 -15.85 3.34
C THR A 161 4.88 -14.76 2.28
N TYR A 162 6.08 -14.55 1.70
CA TYR A 162 6.32 -13.61 0.61
C TYR A 162 5.35 -13.82 -0.57
N ARG A 163 5.21 -15.06 -1.06
CA ARG A 163 4.30 -15.38 -2.18
C ARG A 163 2.85 -15.06 -1.83
N LYS A 164 2.43 -15.35 -0.60
CA LYS A 164 1.08 -15.07 -0.11
C LYS A 164 0.81 -13.56 -0.04
N ILE A 165 1.75 -12.78 0.47
CA ILE A 165 1.65 -11.30 0.55
C ILE A 165 1.62 -10.70 -0.86
N VAL A 166 2.57 -11.04 -1.73
CA VAL A 166 2.61 -10.50 -3.11
C VAL A 166 1.37 -10.91 -3.89
N GLY A 167 0.84 -12.12 -3.66
CA GLY A 167 -0.44 -12.56 -4.21
C GLY A 167 -1.60 -11.68 -3.75
N ALA A 168 -1.74 -11.46 -2.44
CA ALA A 168 -2.78 -10.60 -1.86
C ALA A 168 -2.68 -9.15 -2.36
N LEU A 169 -1.47 -8.62 -2.50
CA LEU A 169 -1.24 -7.26 -3.03
C LEU A 169 -1.50 -7.16 -4.54
N GLY A 170 -1.31 -8.25 -5.27
CA GLY A 170 -1.41 -8.32 -6.73
C GLY A 170 -2.80 -8.64 -7.26
N GLN A 171 -3.63 -9.34 -6.49
CA GLN A 171 -5.01 -9.65 -6.85
C GLN A 171 -5.95 -8.56 -6.31
N GLY A 172 -6.44 -7.68 -7.18
CA GLY A 172 -7.65 -6.92 -6.92
C GLY A 172 -8.85 -7.74 -7.36
N LYS A 173 -9.80 -7.86 -6.43
CA LYS A 173 -10.99 -8.72 -6.46
C LYS A 173 -10.65 -10.22 -6.55
N ALA A 174 -11.00 -10.93 -5.48
CA ALA A 174 -10.96 -12.40 -5.40
C ALA A 174 -11.59 -13.05 -6.64
N ASP A 175 -10.93 -14.11 -7.11
CA ASP A 175 -11.47 -15.18 -7.95
C ASP A 175 -12.53 -14.76 -8.97
N ARG A 176 -12.07 -14.28 -10.14
CA ARG A 176 -12.65 -14.90 -11.34
C ARG A 176 -12.01 -16.28 -11.43
N PRO A 177 -12.78 -17.39 -11.36
CA PRO A 177 -12.21 -18.69 -11.66
C PRO A 177 -11.46 -18.53 -12.97
N HIS A 178 -10.23 -19.05 -13.04
CA HIS A 178 -9.54 -19.18 -14.31
C HIS A 178 -10.45 -19.98 -15.23
N THR A 179 -11.31 -19.31 -16.00
CA THR A 179 -11.74 -19.78 -17.29
C THR A 179 -10.45 -19.77 -18.08
N ARG A 180 -9.73 -20.91 -18.00
CA ARG A 180 -8.70 -21.24 -18.98
C ARG A 180 -9.34 -20.87 -20.30
N PRO A 181 -8.77 -19.95 -21.11
CA PRO A 181 -9.27 -19.80 -22.46
C PRO A 181 -9.26 -21.20 -23.03
N ILE A 182 -10.43 -21.70 -23.40
CA ILE A 182 -10.56 -22.97 -24.10
C ILE A 182 -9.61 -22.82 -25.27
N ARG A 183 -8.45 -23.47 -25.19
CA ARG A 183 -7.55 -23.54 -26.33
C ARG A 183 -8.38 -24.28 -27.36
N PRO A 184 -8.75 -23.68 -28.50
CA PRO A 184 -9.25 -24.50 -29.59
C PRO A 184 -8.13 -25.50 -29.86
N SER A 185 -8.43 -26.79 -29.71
CA SER A 185 -7.49 -27.85 -30.02
C SER A 185 -7.16 -27.72 -31.50
N ARG A 186 -6.00 -27.11 -31.81
CA ARG A 186 -5.49 -27.15 -33.18
C ARG A 186 -5.05 -28.59 -33.44
N PRO A 187 -5.53 -29.23 -34.51
CA PRO A 187 -5.02 -30.52 -34.92
C PRO A 187 -3.52 -30.40 -35.23
N ALA A 188 -2.79 -31.47 -34.91
CA ALA A 188 -1.35 -31.58 -35.03
C ALA A 188 -0.92 -31.72 -36.50
N SER A 189 -0.96 -30.65 -37.29
CA SER A 189 -0.15 -30.51 -38.50
C SER A 189 -0.04 -29.04 -38.93
N SER A 190 1.06 -28.70 -39.60
CA SER A 190 1.48 -27.36 -40.05
C SER A 190 2.19 -26.46 -39.02
N ARG A 191 3.46 -26.79 -38.75
CA ARG A 191 4.49 -25.77 -38.51
C ARG A 191 4.91 -25.20 -39.86
N THR A 192 4.21 -24.17 -40.31
CA THR A 192 4.69 -23.27 -41.37
C THR A 192 4.26 -21.87 -40.98
N ILE A 193 5.23 -21.06 -40.55
CA ILE A 193 5.04 -19.62 -40.41
C ILE A 193 4.97 -19.09 -41.84
N PRO A 194 3.85 -18.53 -42.32
CA PRO A 194 3.83 -17.94 -43.64
C PRO A 194 4.66 -16.67 -43.61
N THR A 195 5.74 -16.65 -44.38
CA THR A 195 6.46 -15.43 -44.73
C THR A 195 5.55 -14.64 -45.66
N VAL A 196 4.96 -13.55 -45.18
CA VAL A 196 4.14 -12.65 -46.01
C VAL A 196 5.07 -11.62 -46.66
N PRO A 197 5.06 -11.43 -47.99
CA PRO A 197 5.78 -10.35 -48.63
C PRO A 197 5.12 -9.02 -48.26
N LEU A 198 5.93 -8.00 -47.96
CA LEU A 198 5.43 -6.64 -47.76
C LEU A 198 4.90 -6.08 -49.09
N GLY A 199 3.59 -5.87 -49.17
CA GLY A 199 2.93 -5.14 -50.24
C GLY A 199 1.45 -4.94 -49.93
N SER A 200 1.01 -3.67 -49.95
CA SER A 200 -0.33 -3.04 -50.05
C SER A 200 -1.66 -3.78 -49.75
N GLU A 201 -1.68 -4.97 -49.15
CA GLU A 201 -2.90 -5.72 -48.80
C GLU A 201 -3.17 -5.77 -47.29
N PHE A 202 -2.29 -5.17 -46.47
CA PHE A 202 -2.48 -5.15 -45.01
C PHE A 202 -3.57 -4.17 -44.56
N GLU A 203 -3.82 -3.10 -45.33
CA GLU A 203 -4.85 -2.11 -45.01
C GLU A 203 -6.27 -2.60 -45.31
N SER A 204 -6.45 -3.41 -46.36
CA SER A 204 -7.77 -3.95 -46.73
C SER A 204 -8.27 -5.03 -45.77
N LEU A 205 -7.36 -5.66 -45.00
CA LEU A 205 -7.68 -6.64 -43.95
C LEU A 205 -7.97 -5.99 -42.58
N LEU A 206 -7.60 -4.73 -42.38
CA LEU A 206 -7.95 -3.95 -41.18
C LEU A 206 -9.36 -3.32 -41.27
N SER A 207 -9.94 -3.17 -42.47
CA SER A 207 -11.24 -2.51 -42.64
C SER A 207 -12.46 -3.43 -42.51
N LYS A 208 -12.27 -4.77 -42.53
CA LYS A 208 -13.36 -5.75 -42.42
C LYS A 208 -13.29 -6.57 -41.13
N LYS A 209 -13.49 -5.94 -39.98
CA LYS A 209 -13.86 -6.63 -38.73
C LYS A 209 -14.64 -5.71 -37.78
N ALA A 210 -15.95 -5.97 -37.69
CA ALA A 210 -16.87 -5.76 -36.56
C ALA A 210 -17.00 -4.34 -35.96
N PRO A 211 -18.20 -3.95 -35.44
CA PRO A 211 -18.43 -2.60 -34.95
C PRO A 211 -17.49 -2.23 -33.80
N ARG A 212 -16.95 -1.02 -33.91
CA ARG A 212 -15.85 -0.44 -33.14
C ARG A 212 -16.20 -0.06 -31.68
N SER A 213 -17.19 -0.69 -31.03
CA SER A 213 -17.64 -0.28 -29.69
C SER A 213 -17.05 -1.08 -28.52
N ASP A 214 -16.62 -2.34 -28.71
CA ASP A 214 -16.37 -3.21 -27.53
C ASP A 214 -14.89 -3.54 -27.29
N ALA A 215 -14.01 -3.31 -28.26
CA ALA A 215 -12.59 -3.67 -28.14
C ALA A 215 -11.75 -2.59 -27.44
N ALA A 216 -12.12 -1.32 -27.63
CA ALA A 216 -11.48 -0.19 -26.93
C ALA A 216 -11.89 -0.13 -25.44
N GLU A 217 -13.07 -0.65 -25.08
CA GLU A 217 -13.49 -0.79 -23.67
C GLU A 217 -12.88 -2.01 -22.97
N ARG A 218 -12.28 -2.97 -23.70
CA ARG A 218 -11.62 -4.14 -23.10
C ARG A 218 -10.17 -3.88 -22.73
N SER A 219 -9.53 -2.84 -23.27
CA SER A 219 -8.14 -2.50 -22.92
C SER A 219 -8.01 -1.65 -21.65
N SER A 220 -9.10 -1.06 -21.14
CA SER A 220 -9.14 -0.32 -19.87
C SER A 220 -9.34 -1.21 -18.64
N ARG A 221 -9.48 -2.53 -18.80
CA ARG A 221 -9.87 -3.47 -17.72
C ARG A 221 -8.74 -4.34 -17.16
N HIS A 222 -7.52 -3.82 -17.10
CA HIS A 222 -6.39 -4.55 -16.50
C HIS A 222 -5.46 -3.61 -15.73
N HIS A 223 -5.69 -3.49 -14.42
CA HIS A 223 -4.71 -3.68 -13.34
C HIS A 223 -5.37 -3.38 -11.98
N ASP A 224 -6.48 -4.07 -11.67
CA ASP A 224 -7.05 -4.04 -10.32
C ASP A 224 -6.13 -4.90 -9.44
N GLY A 225 -5.08 -4.31 -8.89
CA GLY A 225 -4.26 -4.90 -7.83
C GLY A 225 -4.33 -3.96 -6.64
N LEU A 226 -4.29 -4.49 -5.42
CA LEU A 226 -4.33 -3.66 -4.21
C LEU A 226 -3.24 -2.60 -4.21
N ILE A 227 -2.05 -2.92 -4.74
CA ILE A 227 -1.01 -1.95 -5.07
C ILE A 227 -0.65 -2.12 -6.54
N ILE A 228 -0.71 -1.04 -7.33
CA ILE A 228 -0.43 -1.09 -8.78
C ILE A 228 1.07 -1.32 -9.04
N ASP A 229 1.92 -0.65 -8.26
CA ASP A 229 3.37 -0.70 -8.45
C ASP A 229 3.97 -2.07 -8.05
N LYS A 230 4.50 -2.78 -9.05
CA LYS A 230 5.15 -4.08 -8.85
C LYS A 230 6.39 -4.02 -7.93
N TYR A 231 7.12 -2.90 -7.91
CA TYR A 231 8.34 -2.75 -7.12
C TYR A 231 7.97 -2.63 -5.65
N VAL A 232 6.99 -1.77 -5.34
CA VAL A 232 6.42 -1.64 -3.99
C VAL A 232 5.87 -2.97 -3.49
N ARG A 233 5.06 -3.68 -4.30
CA ARG A 233 4.52 -5.00 -3.90
C ARG A 233 5.60 -5.99 -3.47
N LYS A 234 6.71 -6.03 -4.20
CA LYS A 234 7.82 -6.93 -3.90
C LYS A 234 8.61 -6.47 -2.66
N CYS A 235 8.83 -5.17 -2.50
CA CYS A 235 9.51 -4.62 -1.32
C CYS A 235 8.69 -4.84 -0.04
N VAL A 236 7.38 -4.56 -0.06
CA VAL A 236 6.45 -4.88 1.04
C VAL A 236 6.47 -6.39 1.32
N GLY A 237 6.37 -7.20 0.26
CA GLY A 237 6.42 -8.66 0.38
C GLY A 237 7.68 -9.14 1.09
N ILE A 238 8.85 -8.58 0.78
CA ILE A 238 10.13 -8.97 1.42
C ILE A 238 10.20 -8.47 2.87
N GLY A 239 9.81 -7.22 3.11
CA GLY A 239 9.86 -6.62 4.45
C GLY A 239 9.02 -7.42 5.46
N TYR A 240 7.80 -7.78 5.07
CA TYR A 240 6.88 -8.54 5.94
C TYR A 240 7.09 -10.07 5.89
N ALA A 241 7.86 -10.60 4.94
CA ALA A 241 8.08 -12.05 4.84
C ALA A 241 8.80 -12.63 6.07
N GLN A 242 9.70 -11.85 6.67
CA GLN A 242 10.50 -12.25 7.84
C GLN A 242 9.75 -12.09 9.16
N LEU A 243 8.68 -11.29 9.16
CA LEU A 243 7.79 -11.09 10.29
C LEU A 243 6.72 -12.17 10.29
N SER A 244 5.55 -11.89 9.70
CA SER A 244 4.50 -12.86 9.46
C SER A 244 3.46 -12.35 8.47
N TYR A 245 2.67 -13.25 7.91
CA TYR A 245 1.47 -12.87 7.15
C TYR A 245 0.42 -12.19 8.05
N GLY A 246 0.37 -12.56 9.33
CA GLY A 246 -0.57 -11.99 10.30
C GLY A 246 -0.29 -10.51 10.55
N GLU A 247 0.96 -10.14 10.77
CA GLU A 247 1.39 -8.75 10.95
C GLU A 247 1.08 -7.90 9.72
N PHE A 248 1.33 -8.42 8.51
CA PHE A 248 0.95 -7.73 7.28
C PHE A 248 -0.56 -7.44 7.21
N ILE A 249 -1.41 -8.43 7.52
CA ILE A 249 -2.86 -8.24 7.50
C ILE A 249 -3.31 -7.29 8.62
N HIS A 250 -2.68 -7.36 9.78
CA HIS A 250 -2.97 -6.47 10.90
C HIS A 250 -2.65 -5.01 10.57
N ASP A 251 -1.48 -4.73 9.98
CA ASP A 251 -1.09 -3.37 9.61
C ASP A 251 -1.95 -2.83 8.46
N LEU A 252 -2.33 -3.70 7.52
CA LEU A 252 -3.28 -3.38 6.47
C LEU A 252 -4.68 -3.08 7.01
N LEU A 253 -5.16 -3.85 8.00
CA LEU A 253 -6.44 -3.62 8.66
C LEU A 253 -6.42 -2.31 9.45
N ASN A 254 -5.33 -2.05 10.20
CA ASN A 254 -5.12 -0.80 10.92
C ASN A 254 -5.14 0.41 9.99
N TYR A 255 -4.54 0.30 8.81
CA TYR A 255 -4.61 1.35 7.80
C TYR A 255 -6.06 1.69 7.44
N TYR A 256 -6.88 0.69 7.08
CA TYR A 256 -8.27 0.92 6.69
C TYR A 256 -9.17 1.34 7.86
N LEU A 257 -8.86 0.94 9.09
CA LEU A 257 -9.65 1.30 10.28
C LEU A 257 -9.26 2.65 10.90
N LYS A 258 -7.98 3.02 10.90
CA LYS A 258 -7.51 4.30 11.47
C LYS A 258 -7.60 5.47 10.51
N LYS A 259 -7.54 5.25 9.18
CA LYS A 259 -7.55 6.33 8.17
C LYS A 259 -8.87 6.47 7.44
N SER A 260 -9.37 7.69 7.27
CA SER A 260 -10.62 7.95 6.55
C SER A 260 -10.46 7.73 5.06
N ARG A 261 -11.55 7.65 4.29
CA ARG A 261 -11.46 7.58 2.83
C ARG A 261 -10.68 8.75 2.23
N TYR A 262 -10.93 9.96 2.72
CA TYR A 262 -10.23 11.17 2.27
C TYR A 262 -8.73 11.14 2.59
N GLU A 263 -8.36 10.64 3.78
CA GLU A 263 -6.97 10.47 4.15
C GLU A 263 -6.27 9.43 3.25
N ARG A 264 -6.96 8.33 2.93
CA ARG A 264 -6.46 7.29 2.02
C ARG A 264 -6.21 7.82 0.59
N GLU A 265 -6.95 8.83 0.15
CA GLU A 265 -6.79 9.45 -1.17
C GLU A 265 -5.62 10.43 -1.24
N ARG A 266 -5.34 11.17 -0.15
CA ARG A 266 -4.35 12.25 -0.15
C ARG A 266 -2.99 11.86 0.42
N TYR A 267 -2.95 10.98 1.42
CA TYR A 267 -1.72 10.65 2.12
C TYR A 267 -1.04 9.41 1.52
N THR A 268 0.29 9.49 1.42
CA THR A 268 1.10 8.33 1.06
C THR A 268 1.17 7.42 2.29
N SER A 269 0.42 6.32 2.27
CA SER A 269 0.42 5.35 3.37
C SER A 269 1.73 4.56 3.45
N ILE A 270 1.87 3.77 4.52
CA ILE A 270 2.93 2.74 4.66
C ILE A 270 2.95 1.71 3.52
N PHE A 271 1.88 1.68 2.70
CA PHE A 271 1.80 0.92 1.46
C PHE A 271 1.64 1.88 0.27
N PRO A 272 2.73 2.49 -0.24
CA PRO A 272 2.63 3.51 -1.27
C PRO A 272 1.87 3.05 -2.52
N GLY A 273 0.82 3.78 -2.90
CA GLY A 273 -0.02 3.43 -4.05
C GLY A 273 -1.01 2.30 -3.80
N ILE A 274 -1.38 2.06 -2.54
CA ILE A 274 -2.48 1.19 -2.14
C ILE A 274 -3.84 1.74 -2.62
N SER A 275 -4.75 0.83 -2.95
CA SER A 275 -6.16 1.15 -3.26
C SER A 275 -6.84 1.89 -2.11
N VAL A 276 -7.59 2.91 -2.47
CA VAL A 276 -8.48 3.63 -1.55
C VAL A 276 -9.53 2.68 -0.99
N ASP A 277 -10.13 1.85 -1.85
CA ASP A 277 -11.15 0.88 -1.45
C ASP A 277 -10.52 -0.33 -0.75
N ALA A 278 -11.13 -0.76 0.35
CA ALA A 278 -10.63 -1.87 1.15
C ALA A 278 -10.86 -3.23 0.46
N PRO A 279 -9.85 -4.11 0.41
CA PRO A 279 -9.98 -5.46 -0.13
C PRO A 279 -10.66 -6.39 0.89
N LEU A 280 -11.97 -6.27 1.08
CA LEU A 280 -12.77 -6.97 2.10
C LEU A 280 -12.49 -8.49 2.20
N HIS A 281 -12.26 -9.15 1.07
CA HIS A 281 -11.95 -10.58 0.99
C HIS A 281 -10.67 -11.00 1.75
N LEU A 282 -9.72 -10.09 1.98
CA LEU A 282 -8.48 -10.39 2.72
C LEU A 282 -8.68 -10.42 4.23
N PHE A 283 -9.73 -9.77 4.74
CA PHE A 283 -9.90 -9.51 6.17
C PHE A 283 -10.82 -10.52 6.89
N GLY A 284 -11.48 -11.42 6.15
CA GLY A 284 -12.36 -12.44 6.74
C GLY A 284 -13.41 -11.82 7.65
N LYS A 285 -13.38 -12.13 8.96
CA LYS A 285 -14.35 -11.60 9.94
C LYS A 285 -14.24 -10.08 10.14
N PHE A 286 -13.06 -9.50 9.93
CA PHE A 286 -12.82 -8.07 10.12
C PHE A 286 -13.33 -7.21 8.95
N SER A 287 -13.78 -7.82 7.84
CA SER A 287 -14.41 -7.08 6.73
C SER A 287 -15.63 -6.29 7.21
N ARG A 288 -16.42 -6.89 8.11
CA ARG A 288 -17.60 -6.25 8.71
C ARG A 288 -17.24 -5.02 9.53
N SER A 289 -16.07 -4.99 10.17
CA SER A 289 -15.61 -3.83 10.93
C SER A 289 -15.31 -2.65 10.02
N ILE A 290 -14.74 -2.91 8.83
CA ILE A 290 -14.47 -1.87 7.83
C ILE A 290 -15.77 -1.34 7.24
N GLU A 291 -16.68 -2.23 6.83
CA GLU A 291 -18.01 -1.84 6.34
C GLU A 291 -18.76 -1.00 7.38
N LYS A 292 -18.72 -1.42 8.66
CA LYS A 292 -19.37 -0.69 9.74
C LYS A 292 -18.73 0.68 9.96
N LYS A 293 -17.42 0.79 9.83
CA LYS A 293 -16.72 2.09 9.91
C LYS A 293 -17.20 3.02 8.81
N GLU A 294 -17.24 2.57 7.56
CA GLU A 294 -17.66 3.40 6.43
C GLU A 294 -19.13 3.83 6.56
N GLU A 295 -20.00 2.96 7.09
CA GLU A 295 -21.38 3.31 7.44
C GLU A 295 -21.46 4.42 8.51
N LEU A 296 -20.64 4.32 9.56
CA LEU A 296 -20.60 5.31 10.65
C LEU A 296 -20.04 6.65 10.17
N GLU A 297 -18.98 6.64 9.35
CA GLU A 297 -18.42 7.86 8.75
C GLU A 297 -19.47 8.58 7.90
N GLY A 298 -20.19 7.86 7.03
CA GLY A 298 -21.25 8.44 6.20
C GLY A 298 -22.39 9.07 7.03
N LYS A 299 -22.87 8.36 8.07
CA LYS A 299 -23.91 8.90 8.96
C LYS A 299 -23.45 10.14 9.74
N LEU A 300 -22.19 10.19 10.16
CA LEU A 300 -21.63 11.36 10.85
C LEU A 300 -21.46 12.54 9.90
N GLU A 301 -21.07 12.28 8.65
CA GLU A 301 -20.95 13.29 7.60
C GLU A 301 -22.32 13.91 7.25
N ASP A 302 -23.37 13.09 7.12
CA ASP A 302 -24.75 13.55 6.90
C ASP A 302 -25.23 14.48 8.01
N LEU A 303 -24.82 14.21 9.26
CA LEU A 303 -25.13 15.01 10.44
C LEU A 303 -24.17 16.21 10.63
N LYS A 304 -23.15 16.35 9.78
CA LYS A 304 -22.07 17.36 9.89
C LYS A 304 -21.34 17.31 11.23
N ILE A 305 -21.20 16.11 11.80
CA ILE A 305 -20.49 15.88 13.05
C ILE A 305 -19.07 15.42 12.72
N HIS A 306 -18.09 16.17 13.21
CA HIS A 306 -16.68 15.82 13.05
C HIS A 306 -16.19 15.07 14.29
N GLU A 307 -15.89 13.79 14.12
CA GLU A 307 -15.23 12.95 15.11
C GLU A 307 -13.91 12.42 14.55
N LYS A 308 -12.98 12.10 15.45
CA LYS A 308 -11.70 11.52 15.04
C LYS A 308 -11.93 10.17 14.39
N THR A 309 -11.32 9.94 13.22
CA THR A 309 -11.47 8.67 12.49
C THR A 309 -10.99 7.46 13.28
N THR A 310 -9.95 7.61 14.10
CA THR A 310 -9.47 6.54 14.97
C THR A 310 -10.52 6.10 15.99
N VAL A 311 -11.31 7.04 16.53
CA VAL A 311 -12.43 6.75 17.43
C VAL A 311 -13.57 6.04 16.70
N ILE A 312 -13.92 6.49 15.48
CA ILE A 312 -14.96 5.85 14.66
C ILE A 312 -14.56 4.41 14.33
N GLY A 313 -13.30 4.20 13.93
CA GLY A 313 -12.73 2.88 13.68
C GLY A 313 -12.77 1.97 14.91
N ALA A 314 -12.45 2.50 16.10
CA ALA A 314 -12.50 1.75 17.35
C ALA A 314 -13.93 1.33 17.71
N VAL A 315 -14.91 2.23 17.56
CA VAL A 315 -16.32 1.90 17.80
C VAL A 315 -16.81 0.85 16.79
N ALA A 316 -16.46 0.99 15.50
CA ALA A 316 -16.84 0.02 14.47
C ALA A 316 -16.24 -1.37 14.74
N TYR A 317 -14.98 -1.42 15.16
CA TYR A 317 -14.31 -2.67 15.53
C TYR A 317 -14.98 -3.31 16.75
N TYR A 318 -15.27 -2.53 17.80
CA TYR A 318 -15.93 -3.02 19.00
C TYR A 318 -17.35 -3.55 18.73
N LEU A 319 -18.15 -2.86 17.92
CA LEU A 319 -19.52 -3.28 17.59
C LEU A 319 -19.58 -4.65 16.88
N VAL A 320 -18.50 -5.05 16.22
CA VAL A 320 -18.43 -6.32 15.49
C VAL A 320 -17.76 -7.41 16.33
N SER A 321 -16.70 -7.07 17.07
CA SER A 321 -15.91 -8.04 17.83
C SER A 321 -16.43 -8.30 19.24
N ASN A 322 -17.11 -7.32 19.86
CA ASN A 322 -17.45 -7.27 21.29
C ASN A 322 -16.24 -7.46 22.22
N ASP A 323 -15.04 -7.10 21.77
CA ASP A 323 -13.80 -7.25 22.53
C ASP A 323 -13.26 -5.89 22.99
N GLU A 324 -13.40 -5.60 24.28
CA GLU A 324 -12.93 -4.35 24.88
C GLU A 324 -11.39 -4.26 24.90
N GLN A 325 -10.72 -5.36 25.24
CA GLN A 325 -9.26 -5.39 25.38
C GLN A 325 -8.60 -5.28 24.02
N GLY A 326 -9.03 -6.08 23.04
CA GLY A 326 -8.51 -6.02 21.68
C GLY A 326 -8.74 -4.66 21.01
N THR A 327 -9.86 -3.98 21.31
CA THR A 327 -10.11 -2.62 20.81
C THR A 327 -9.13 -1.61 21.42
N ALA A 328 -8.89 -1.69 22.74
CA ALA A 328 -8.00 -0.76 23.42
C ALA A 328 -6.55 -0.91 22.94
N GLU A 329 -6.08 -2.15 22.75
CA GLU A 329 -4.73 -2.45 22.25
C GLU A 329 -4.54 -1.99 20.80
N MET A 330 -5.47 -2.32 19.90
CA MET A 330 -5.37 -2.01 18.47
C MET A 330 -5.32 -0.49 18.19
N PHE A 331 -6.11 0.28 18.93
CA PHE A 331 -6.20 1.72 18.76
C PHE A 331 -5.32 2.51 19.73
N ASN A 332 -4.55 1.82 20.59
CA ASN A 332 -3.73 2.43 21.64
C ASN A 332 -4.51 3.51 22.43
N MET A 333 -5.74 3.17 22.82
CA MET A 333 -6.66 4.10 23.47
C MET A 333 -7.43 3.43 24.61
N PRO A 334 -7.62 4.11 25.75
CA PRO A 334 -8.39 3.53 26.84
C PRO A 334 -9.85 3.35 26.41
N PHE A 335 -10.43 2.21 26.80
CA PHE A 335 -11.81 1.86 26.46
C PHE A 335 -12.84 2.88 26.95
N SER A 336 -12.51 3.67 27.99
CA SER A 336 -13.35 4.78 28.47
C SER A 336 -13.64 5.84 27.40
N ILE A 337 -12.73 6.06 26.45
CA ILE A 337 -12.95 6.97 25.32
C ILE A 337 -13.91 6.34 24.31
N VAL A 338 -13.72 5.05 24.03
CA VAL A 338 -14.56 4.28 23.11
C VAL A 338 -15.99 4.18 23.65
N SER A 339 -16.17 3.88 24.94
CA SER A 339 -17.48 3.78 25.58
C SER A 339 -18.22 5.12 25.55
N ARG A 340 -17.53 6.23 25.84
CA ARG A 340 -18.10 7.58 25.73
C ARG A 340 -18.50 7.93 24.29
N ALA A 341 -17.69 7.55 23.30
CA ALA A 341 -18.03 7.74 21.89
C ALA A 341 -19.26 6.91 21.49
N LEU A 342 -19.33 5.66 21.95
CA LEU A 342 -20.43 4.75 21.70
C LEU A 342 -21.74 5.24 22.33
N GLU A 343 -21.71 5.80 23.54
CA GLU A 343 -22.86 6.46 24.15
C GLU A 343 -23.33 7.67 23.32
N ARG A 344 -22.40 8.51 22.87
CA ARG A 344 -22.74 9.63 21.98
C ARG A 344 -23.40 9.15 20.70
N PHE A 345 -22.87 8.14 20.04
CA PHE A 345 -23.44 7.59 18.80
C PHE A 345 -24.83 6.98 19.02
N ARG A 346 -25.08 6.39 20.20
CA ARG A 346 -26.42 5.94 20.60
C ARG A 346 -27.38 7.11 20.81
N THR A 347 -26.96 8.18 21.47
CA THR A 347 -27.82 9.38 21.67
C THR A 347 -28.18 10.05 20.36
N LEU A 348 -27.29 10.00 19.37
CA LEU A 348 -27.50 10.53 18.03
C LEU A 348 -28.35 9.61 17.12
N GLY A 349 -28.71 8.40 17.59
CA GLY A 349 -29.46 7.42 16.79
C GLY A 349 -28.65 6.77 15.66
N ILE A 350 -27.32 6.93 15.67
CA ILE A 350 -26.41 6.40 14.64
C ILE A 350 -26.22 4.89 14.80
N VAL A 351 -26.12 4.45 16.06
CA VAL A 351 -25.97 3.04 16.46
C VAL A 351 -27.27 2.57 17.12
N GLU A 352 -27.79 1.43 16.67
CA GLU A 352 -28.99 0.83 17.24
C GLU A 352 -28.73 0.38 18.69
N GLY A 353 -29.29 1.14 19.61
CA GLY A 353 -29.50 0.78 20.99
C GLY A 353 -30.70 1.59 21.46
N LYS A 354 -31.71 0.93 22.04
CA LYS A 354 -32.91 1.60 22.59
C LYS A 354 -32.47 2.87 23.33
N GLN A 355 -33.04 4.02 22.94
CA GLN A 355 -32.86 5.28 23.64
C GLN A 355 -33.00 5.01 25.15
N LEU A 356 -31.91 5.13 25.89
CA LEU A 356 -31.98 5.26 27.33
C LEU A 356 -32.51 6.67 27.57
N ILE A 357 -33.83 6.81 27.54
CA ILE A 357 -34.52 7.90 28.21
C ILE A 357 -33.90 7.94 29.61
N SER A 358 -33.22 9.02 29.96
CA SER A 358 -32.57 9.15 31.27
C SER A 358 -33.60 8.85 32.35
N LYS A 359 -33.19 8.29 33.49
CA LYS A 359 -34.15 7.93 34.56
C LYS A 359 -35.05 9.12 34.91
N ARG A 360 -34.49 10.33 35.00
CA ARG A 360 -35.24 11.59 35.18
C ARG A 360 -36.27 11.87 34.08
N THR A 361 -35.92 11.63 32.82
CA THR A 361 -36.85 11.86 31.71
C THR A 361 -37.93 10.78 31.66
N ARG A 362 -37.63 9.57 32.14
CA ARG A 362 -38.59 8.47 32.26
C ARG A 362 -39.57 8.75 33.41
N ASP A 363 -39.04 9.12 34.57
CA ASP A 363 -39.81 9.53 35.74
C ASP A 363 -40.71 10.75 35.44
N PHE A 364 -40.23 11.71 34.64
CA PHE A 364 -41.01 12.86 34.18
C PHE A 364 -42.12 12.49 33.18
N LEU A 365 -41.83 11.59 32.24
CA LEU A 365 -42.83 11.10 31.28
C LEU A 365 -43.90 10.24 31.96
N ASP A 366 -43.53 9.49 33.00
CA ASP A 366 -44.45 8.69 33.81
C ASP A 366 -45.32 9.60 34.71
N TYR A 367 -44.76 10.69 35.25
CA TYR A 367 -45.54 11.74 35.93
C TYR A 367 -46.59 12.37 35.02
N LEU A 368 -46.21 12.78 33.80
CA LEU A 368 -47.14 13.40 32.84
C LEU A 368 -48.25 12.46 32.34
N LYS A 369 -48.04 11.15 32.43
CA LYS A 369 -49.07 10.14 32.10
C LYS A 369 -50.02 9.85 33.26
N ALA A 370 -49.62 10.12 34.50
CA ALA A 370 -50.45 9.94 35.69
C ALA A 370 -51.41 11.11 35.94
N GLU A 371 -51.15 12.28 35.33
CA GLU A 371 -52.02 13.47 35.38
C GLU A 371 -53.09 13.53 34.26
N ARG A 372 -53.14 12.52 33.38
CA ARG A 372 -54.25 12.29 32.44
C ARG A 372 -55.08 11.12 32.92
#